data_AF-A0A7C4HX36-F1
#
_entry.id   AF-A0A7C4HX36-F1
#
_cell.length_a   1.000
_cell.length_b   1.000
_cell.length_c   1.000
_cell.angle_alpha   90.00
_cell.angle_beta   90.00
_cell.angle_gamma   90.00
#
_symmetry.space_group_name_H-M   'P 1'
#
loop_
_entity.id
_entity.type
_entity.pdbx_description
1 polymer ?
#
loop_
_entity_poly.entity_id
_entity_poly.type
_entity_poly.pdbx_seq_one_letter_code
_entity_poly.pdbx_strand_id
1 'polypeptide(L)'
;ESFRRIYPWPRVEIHPEAAAKLGISDGDWTWIETKKGRIMQKAKLFDGIHPNVVHAQHGWWYPEMPGEEPYLHGVWISNVNVLTDDDPDKWCDEVLGCWTLRGFLCKVYKVSDEEWNPEKKGLPKPKEFKELFKLE
;
A
#
# COMPACT_ATOMS: atom_id res chain seq x y z
N GLU A 1 18.39 -13.77 13.72
CA GLU A 1 16.93 -13.80 13.54
C GLU A 1 16.56 -12.76 12.47
N SER A 2 15.78 -13.10 11.44
CA SER A 2 15.59 -12.18 10.29
C SER A 2 14.64 -11.01 10.65
N PHE A 3 14.95 -9.81 10.16
CA PHE A 3 14.14 -8.58 10.37
C PHE A 3 12.65 -8.78 10.01
N ARG A 4 12.36 -9.62 9.01
CA ARG A 4 11.00 -9.99 8.58
C ARG A 4 10.14 -10.54 9.72
N ARG A 5 10.73 -11.26 10.68
CA ARG A 5 9.97 -11.86 11.78
C ARG A 5 9.53 -10.84 12.84
N ILE A 6 10.30 -9.77 13.03
CA ILE A 6 10.01 -8.69 13.99
C ILE A 6 9.14 -7.62 13.33
N TYR A 7 9.29 -7.45 12.01
CA TYR A 7 8.54 -6.48 11.22
C TYR A 7 7.88 -7.20 10.02
N PRO A 8 6.80 -7.97 10.26
CA PRO A 8 6.20 -8.86 9.27
C PRO A 8 5.29 -8.16 8.28
N TRP A 9 4.91 -6.89 8.47
CA TRP A 9 4.02 -6.21 7.56
C TRP A 9 4.42 -4.74 7.38
N PRO A 10 4.32 -4.18 6.17
CA PRO A 10 4.46 -2.75 5.94
C PRO A 10 3.40 -1.99 6.73
N ARG A 11 3.72 -0.74 7.09
CA ARG A 11 2.80 0.12 7.82
C ARG A 11 2.56 1.44 7.11
N VAL A 12 1.32 1.92 7.20
CA VAL A 12 0.94 3.29 6.84
C VAL A 12 0.64 4.07 8.09
N GLU A 13 1.34 5.19 8.27
CA GLU A 13 1.10 6.11 9.38
C GLU A 13 -0.11 6.98 9.07
N ILE A 14 -1.06 7.01 10.00
CA ILE A 14 -2.32 7.74 9.90
C ILE A 14 -2.53 8.52 11.20
N HIS A 15 -2.91 9.79 11.09
CA HIS A 15 -3.26 10.58 12.26
C HIS A 15 -4.49 9.99 12.99
N PRO A 16 -4.50 9.92 14.35
CA PRO A 16 -5.61 9.33 15.09
C PRO A 16 -6.99 9.93 14.78
N GLU A 17 -7.07 11.26 14.57
CA GLU A 17 -8.33 11.93 14.19
C GLU A 17 -8.86 11.45 12.83
N ALA A 18 -7.97 11.27 11.85
CA ALA A 18 -8.34 10.82 10.52
C ALA A 18 -8.78 9.35 10.55
N ALA A 19 -8.02 8.52 11.29
CA ALA A 19 -8.35 7.12 11.48
C ALA A 19 -9.72 6.94 12.15
N ALA A 20 -10.04 7.73 13.18
CA ALA A 20 -11.35 7.71 13.84
C ALA A 20 -12.49 8.04 12.87
N LYS A 21 -12.32 9.07 12.01
CA LYS A 21 -13.31 9.43 10.98
C LYS A 21 -13.49 8.33 9.92
N LEU A 22 -12.44 7.56 9.65
CA LEU A 22 -12.44 6.47 8.65
C LEU A 22 -12.80 5.10 9.25
N GLY A 23 -13.00 5.00 10.57
CA GLY A 23 -13.27 3.72 11.24
C GLY A 23 -12.05 2.77 11.24
N ILE A 24 -10.84 3.30 11.25
CA ILE A 24 -9.58 2.55 11.22
C ILE A 24 -8.95 2.53 12.62
N SER A 25 -8.60 1.34 13.11
CA SER A 25 -7.87 1.14 14.37
C SER A 25 -6.38 0.86 14.12
N ASP A 26 -5.54 1.04 15.15
CA ASP A 26 -4.11 0.66 15.07
C ASP A 26 -3.99 -0.83 14.74
N GLY A 27 -3.19 -1.16 13.73
CA GLY A 27 -2.99 -2.54 13.27
C GLY A 27 -4.07 -3.07 12.34
N ASP A 28 -5.10 -2.31 11.96
CA ASP A 28 -6.03 -2.73 10.91
C ASP A 28 -5.32 -2.82 9.55
N TRP A 29 -5.73 -3.75 8.69
CA TRP A 29 -5.36 -3.70 7.28
C TRP A 29 -6.10 -2.55 6.59
N THR A 30 -5.36 -1.77 5.81
CA THR A 30 -5.90 -0.63 5.07
C THR A 30 -5.51 -0.70 3.61
N TRP A 31 -6.46 -0.35 2.75
CA TRP A 31 -6.20 0.00 1.37
C TRP A 31 -5.70 1.43 1.28
N ILE A 32 -4.68 1.63 0.46
CA ILE A 32 -4.19 2.93 0.02
C ILE A 32 -4.34 2.93 -1.49
N GLU A 33 -5.18 3.83 -2.01
CA GLU A 33 -5.61 3.80 -3.40
C GLU A 33 -5.43 5.16 -4.06
N THR A 34 -4.88 5.14 -5.28
CA THR A 34 -4.81 6.28 -6.18
C THR A 34 -5.50 5.93 -7.49
N LYS A 35 -5.42 6.82 -8.50
CA LYS A 35 -5.93 6.50 -9.84
C LYS A 35 -5.13 5.39 -10.54
N LYS A 36 -3.90 5.12 -10.10
CA LYS A 36 -3.00 4.14 -10.73
C LYS A 36 -3.20 2.72 -10.19
N GLY A 37 -3.63 2.58 -8.95
CA GLY A 37 -3.83 1.27 -8.34
C GLY A 37 -4.12 1.38 -6.85
N ARG A 38 -4.06 0.22 -6.18
CA ARG A 38 -4.24 0.11 -4.73
C ARG A 38 -3.29 -0.89 -4.12
N ILE A 39 -2.86 -0.62 -2.89
CA ILE A 39 -2.00 -1.49 -2.08
C ILE A 39 -2.55 -1.63 -0.66
N MET A 40 -2.11 -2.65 0.05
CA MET A 40 -2.40 -2.91 1.45
C MET A 40 -1.19 -2.66 2.36
N GLN A 41 -1.41 -1.89 3.43
CA GLN A 41 -0.47 -1.79 4.55
C GLN A 41 -1.24 -1.79 5.88
N LYS A 42 -0.59 -2.16 6.98
CA LYS A 42 -1.22 -2.10 8.32
C LYS A 42 -1.22 -0.66 8.84
N ALA A 43 -2.35 -0.20 9.34
CA ALA A 43 -2.45 1.11 9.96
C ALA A 43 -1.52 1.20 11.16
N LYS A 44 -0.78 2.31 11.25
CA LYS A 44 -0.06 2.74 12.44
C LYS A 44 -0.58 4.11 12.83
N LEU A 45 -1.27 4.21 13.96
CA LEU A 45 -1.71 5.50 14.46
C LEU A 45 -0.48 6.29 14.96
N PHE A 46 -0.34 7.50 14.43
CA PHE A 46 0.79 8.39 14.72
C PHE A 46 0.32 9.83 14.66
N ASP A 47 0.47 10.58 15.76
CA ASP A 47 0.02 11.97 15.90
C ASP A 47 1.02 13.00 15.36
N GLY A 48 2.24 12.57 15.01
CA GLY A 48 3.26 13.43 14.40
C GLY A 48 3.05 13.72 12.90
N ILE A 49 1.93 13.30 12.31
CA ILE A 49 1.56 13.54 10.90
C ILE A 49 0.28 14.37 10.80
N HIS A 50 0.18 15.22 9.78
CA HIS A 50 -1.01 16.05 9.59
C HIS A 50 -2.28 15.18 9.33
N PRO A 51 -3.47 15.53 9.86
CA PRO A 51 -4.69 14.71 9.71
C PRO A 51 -5.11 14.38 8.27
N ASN A 52 -4.71 15.18 7.30
CA ASN A 52 -4.99 14.95 5.86
C ASN A 52 -3.83 14.30 5.10
N VAL A 53 -2.81 13.79 5.80
CA VAL A 53 -1.62 13.18 5.21
C VAL A 53 -1.43 11.79 5.80
N VAL A 54 -1.07 10.84 4.95
CA VAL A 54 -0.63 9.50 5.37
C VAL A 54 0.79 9.27 4.87
N HIS A 55 1.55 8.46 5.59
CA HIS A 55 2.91 8.11 5.20
C HIS A 55 3.03 6.58 5.07
N ALA A 56 3.08 6.11 3.82
CA ALA A 56 3.18 4.70 3.48
C ALA A 56 4.64 4.29 3.33
N GLN A 57 4.99 3.08 3.78
CA GLN A 57 6.36 2.61 3.69
C GLN A 57 6.73 2.17 2.27
N HIS A 58 7.91 2.63 1.83
CA HIS A 58 8.53 2.26 0.55
C HIS A 58 9.35 0.96 0.65
N GLY A 59 9.58 0.30 -0.49
CA GLY A 59 10.55 -0.81 -0.61
C GLY A 59 10.03 -2.17 -0.16
N TRP A 60 8.72 -2.30 0.03
CA TRP A 60 8.10 -3.53 0.51
C TRP A 60 7.71 -4.49 -0.63
N TRP A 61 7.98 -5.76 -0.37
CA TRP A 61 7.60 -6.93 -1.14
C TRP A 61 7.62 -8.16 -0.22
N TYR A 62 7.18 -9.31 -0.73
CA TYR A 62 7.04 -10.56 0.00
C TYR A 62 7.86 -11.68 -0.69
N PRO A 63 9.16 -11.82 -0.39
CA PRO A 63 10.03 -12.84 -0.98
C PRO A 63 9.49 -14.28 -0.81
N GLU A 64 8.69 -14.50 0.24
CA GLU A 64 8.02 -15.77 0.53
C GLU A 64 6.86 -16.12 -0.42
N MET A 65 6.37 -15.16 -1.23
CA MET A 65 5.33 -15.39 -2.24
C MET A 65 5.94 -15.83 -3.57
N PRO A 66 5.15 -16.47 -4.47
CA PRO A 66 5.64 -16.89 -5.78
C PRO A 66 6.15 -15.70 -6.61
N GLY A 67 7.22 -15.93 -7.38
CA GLY A 67 7.92 -14.90 -8.15
C GLY A 67 7.35 -14.72 -9.56
N GLU A 68 6.58 -15.68 -10.03
CA GLU A 68 5.88 -15.64 -11.30
C GLU A 68 4.65 -14.72 -11.29
N GLU A 69 4.19 -14.33 -12.47
CA GLU A 69 2.92 -13.64 -12.61
C GLU A 69 1.74 -14.49 -12.11
N PRO A 70 0.71 -13.87 -11.50
CA PRO A 70 0.56 -12.42 -11.32
C PRO A 70 1.17 -11.89 -10.02
N TYR A 71 1.73 -12.75 -9.17
CA TYR A 71 2.09 -12.39 -7.80
C TYR A 71 3.36 -11.53 -7.73
N LEU A 72 4.39 -11.86 -8.52
CA LEU A 72 5.66 -11.13 -8.59
C LEU A 72 6.22 -10.81 -7.20
N HIS A 73 6.25 -11.81 -6.32
CA HIS A 73 6.60 -11.68 -4.91
C HIS A 73 5.83 -10.57 -4.16
N GLY A 74 4.55 -10.39 -4.50
CA GLY A 74 3.60 -9.53 -3.80
C GLY A 74 3.88 -8.03 -3.92
N VAL A 75 4.55 -7.58 -4.98
CA VAL A 75 4.75 -6.15 -5.27
C VAL A 75 3.42 -5.40 -5.32
N TRP A 76 2.39 -5.96 -5.95
CA TRP A 76 1.05 -5.37 -6.04
C TRP A 76 0.36 -5.20 -4.69
N ILE A 77 0.76 -6.00 -3.70
CA ILE A 77 0.15 -5.99 -2.38
C ILE A 77 0.68 -4.83 -1.54
N SER A 78 1.96 -4.47 -1.63
CA SER A 78 2.59 -3.60 -0.62
C SER A 78 3.44 -2.45 -1.17
N ASN A 79 3.82 -2.50 -2.44
CA ASN A 79 4.78 -1.57 -2.99
C ASN A 79 4.11 -0.22 -3.33
N VAL A 80 4.49 0.85 -2.62
CA VAL A 80 3.95 2.20 -2.82
C VAL A 80 4.16 2.76 -4.23
N ASN A 81 5.14 2.27 -4.99
CA ASN A 81 5.35 2.71 -6.38
C ASN A 81 4.21 2.27 -7.32
N VAL A 82 3.38 1.31 -6.91
CA VAL A 82 2.12 0.99 -7.62
C VAL A 82 1.17 2.19 -7.65
N LEU A 83 1.30 3.10 -6.67
CA LEU A 83 0.43 4.27 -6.53
C LEU A 83 0.93 5.49 -7.29
N THR A 84 2.16 5.48 -7.78
CA THR A 84 2.82 6.64 -8.41
C THR A 84 2.49 6.72 -9.90
N ASP A 85 2.42 7.95 -10.42
CA ASP A 85 2.22 8.21 -11.85
C ASP A 85 3.59 8.48 -12.51
N ASP A 86 3.84 7.73 -13.58
CA ASP A 86 5.07 7.66 -14.34
C ASP A 86 4.98 8.41 -15.68
N ASP A 87 3.94 9.22 -15.89
CA ASP A 87 3.85 10.12 -17.05
C ASP A 87 4.94 11.21 -16.95
N PRO A 88 5.97 11.18 -17.82
CA PRO A 88 7.11 12.08 -17.72
C PRO A 88 6.70 13.53 -17.99
N ASP A 89 5.70 13.77 -18.84
CA ASP A 89 5.26 15.13 -19.19
C ASP A 89 4.50 15.80 -18.03
N LYS A 90 4.01 15.01 -17.07
CA LYS A 90 3.23 15.52 -15.92
C LYS A 90 4.01 15.52 -14.60
N TRP A 91 4.89 14.53 -14.39
CA TRP A 91 5.43 14.24 -13.06
C TRP A 91 6.97 14.22 -12.99
N CYS A 92 7.64 14.34 -14.13
CA CYS A 92 9.09 14.54 -14.18
C CYS A 92 9.38 16.03 -14.11
N ASP A 93 10.26 16.43 -13.18
CA ASP A 93 10.72 17.82 -13.10
C ASP A 93 11.48 18.20 -14.39
N GLU A 94 11.01 19.25 -15.07
CA GLU A 94 11.55 19.66 -16.38
C GLU A 94 13.02 20.12 -16.30
N VAL A 95 13.48 20.59 -15.14
CA VAL A 95 14.82 21.17 -14.98
C VAL A 95 15.82 20.09 -14.56
N LEU A 96 15.43 19.21 -13.64
CA LEU A 96 16.31 18.23 -12.98
C LEU A 96 16.11 16.80 -13.50
N GLY A 97 15.02 16.52 -14.21
CA GLY A 97 14.69 15.17 -14.69
C GLY A 97 14.37 14.20 -13.54
N CYS A 98 13.90 14.70 -12.39
CA CYS A 98 13.61 13.88 -11.22
C CYS A 98 12.11 13.66 -11.01
N TRP A 99 11.73 12.50 -10.46
CA TRP A 99 10.33 12.16 -10.17
C TRP A 99 9.86 12.74 -8.83
N THR A 100 8.64 13.27 -8.81
CA THR A 100 7.96 13.59 -7.56
C THR A 100 7.53 12.28 -6.88
N LEU A 101 8.02 12.01 -5.67
CA LEU A 101 7.70 10.77 -4.90
C LEU A 101 6.86 11.04 -3.64
N ARG A 102 6.27 12.23 -3.53
CA ARG A 102 5.48 12.66 -2.37
C ARG A 102 4.36 13.59 -2.80
N GLY A 103 3.31 13.70 -1.97
CA GLY A 103 2.21 14.64 -2.22
C GLY A 103 1.15 14.14 -3.19
N PHE A 104 1.08 12.83 -3.43
CA PHE A 104 0.00 12.23 -4.22
C PHE A 104 -1.32 12.24 -3.45
N LEU A 105 -2.40 12.54 -4.18
CA LEU A 105 -3.76 12.35 -3.65
C LEU A 105 -4.06 10.86 -3.58
N CYS A 106 -4.51 10.41 -2.41
CA CYS A 106 -4.92 9.03 -2.19
C CYS A 106 -6.21 8.97 -1.36
N LYS A 107 -6.87 7.82 -1.45
CA LYS A 107 -7.93 7.41 -0.54
C LYS A 107 -7.39 6.30 0.35
N VAL A 108 -7.65 6.41 1.65
CA VAL A 108 -7.35 5.35 2.62
C VAL A 108 -8.65 4.84 3.22
N TYR A 109 -8.80 3.52 3.30
CA TYR A 109 -9.97 2.87 3.86
C TYR A 109 -9.62 1.49 4.42
N LYS A 110 -10.42 1.01 5.38
CA LYS A 110 -10.23 -0.31 6.00
C LYS A 110 -10.47 -1.42 4.98
N VAL A 111 -9.61 -2.44 4.96
CA VAL A 111 -9.85 -3.69 4.23
C VAL A 111 -11.00 -4.43 4.93
N SER A 112 -12.00 -4.88 4.18
CA SER A 112 -13.17 -5.51 4.79
C SER A 112 -12.83 -6.87 5.43
N ASP A 113 -13.64 -7.30 6.39
CA ASP A 113 -13.45 -8.59 7.08
C ASP A 113 -13.74 -9.79 6.16
N GLU A 114 -14.39 -9.59 5.02
CA GLU A 114 -14.61 -10.59 3.99
C GLU A 114 -13.48 -10.62 2.96
N GLU A 115 -12.82 -9.48 2.71
CA GLU A 115 -11.76 -9.33 1.71
C GLU A 115 -10.46 -10.03 2.16
N TRP A 116 -9.71 -10.59 1.21
CA TRP A 116 -8.44 -11.24 1.49
C TRP A 116 -7.40 -10.21 1.95
N ASN A 117 -6.52 -10.58 2.90
CA ASN A 117 -5.33 -9.81 3.24
C ASN A 117 -4.15 -10.77 3.55
N PRO A 118 -2.90 -10.28 3.62
CA PRO A 118 -1.73 -11.13 3.82
C PRO A 118 -1.72 -11.96 5.11
N GLU A 119 -2.48 -11.57 6.14
CA GLU A 119 -2.60 -12.35 7.38
C GLU A 119 -3.53 -13.56 7.24
N LYS A 120 -4.49 -13.55 6.30
CA LYS A 120 -5.51 -14.59 6.17
C LYS A 120 -5.00 -15.95 5.67
N LYS A 121 -3.73 -16.06 5.27
CA LYS A 121 -3.09 -17.25 4.68
C LYS A 121 -3.81 -17.80 3.43
N GLY A 122 -3.04 -18.42 2.55
CA GLY A 122 -3.53 -18.87 1.24
C GLY A 122 -3.63 -17.69 0.27
N LEU A 123 -2.84 -17.72 -0.80
CA LEU A 123 -2.91 -16.71 -1.85
C LEU A 123 -4.22 -16.86 -2.63
N PRO A 124 -4.88 -15.76 -3.02
CA PRO A 124 -6.00 -15.80 -3.95
C PRO A 124 -5.57 -16.46 -5.25
N LYS A 125 -6.50 -17.09 -5.97
CA LYS A 125 -6.18 -17.65 -7.30
C LYS A 125 -5.75 -16.51 -8.25
N PRO A 126 -4.96 -16.79 -9.31
CA PRO A 126 -4.44 -15.74 -10.18
C PRO A 126 -5.49 -14.75 -10.70
N LYS A 127 -6.68 -15.25 -11.10
CA LYS A 127 -7.78 -14.39 -11.57
C LYS A 127 -8.32 -13.47 -10.47
N GLU A 128 -8.60 -14.03 -9.30
CA GLU A 128 -9.09 -13.29 -8.13
C GLU A 128 -8.05 -12.25 -7.66
N PHE A 129 -6.76 -12.61 -7.73
CA PHE A 129 -5.66 -11.72 -7.38
C PHE A 129 -5.60 -10.51 -8.32
N LYS A 130 -5.71 -10.72 -9.63
CA LYS A 130 -5.74 -9.64 -10.61
C LYS A 130 -6.96 -8.72 -10.39
N GLU A 131 -8.13 -9.29 -10.16
CA GLU A 131 -9.34 -8.52 -9.83
C GLU A 131 -9.17 -7.71 -8.54
N LEU A 132 -8.58 -8.32 -7.51
CA LEU A 132 -8.31 -7.66 -6.23
C LEU A 132 -7.35 -6.48 -6.38
N PHE A 133 -6.36 -6.55 -7.25
CA PHE A 133 -5.38 -5.46 -7.43
C PHE A 133 -5.62 -4.59 -8.66
N LYS A 134 -6.78 -4.75 -9.32
CA LYS A 134 -7.16 -4.01 -10.54
C LYS A 134 -6.11 -4.14 -11.66
N LEU A 135 -5.54 -5.34 -11.79
CA LEU A 135 -4.56 -5.67 -12.81
C LEU A 135 -5.27 -6.16 -14.08
N GLU A 136 -4.73 -5.78 -15.24
CA GLU A 136 -5.20 -6.25 -16.55
C GLU A 136 -4.79 -7.72 -16.85
#